data_AF-A0A7D5UTH7-F1
#
_entry.id   AF-A0A7D5UTH7-F1
#
_cell.length_a   1.000
_cell.length_b   1.000
_cell.length_c   1.000
_cell.angle_alpha   90.00
_cell.angle_beta   90.00
_cell.angle_gamma   90.00
#
_symmetry.space_group_name_H-M   'P 1'
#
loop_
_entity.id
_entity.type
_entity.pdbx_description
1 polymer ?
#
loop_
_entity_poly.entity_id
_entity_poly.type
_entity_poly.pdbx_seq_one_letter_code
_entity_poly.pdbx_strand_id
1 'polypeptide(L)'
;MPAKVTPEDALDFSAIAFDWADSFDTKVCSVLSLFNSVFMLQFSECNGQDWDRLRHILAPILDVDYSFLSGPRDESMTAEDFIAFASGENMLGSSLIDTQHLIGASKYNWISETVVQGAHQVRAAHQKYTDSTKATVEAKGHGHALVYIKYSKAGGEWKFCGIKPTMYWRYSVTVGKQVRILRPLSSVGIVNEVGERQWTATPVTHAMASEGIAAGHRMIGEVIVNTAQKAPKYLKEYGHRCPANPRDGLVQFAFQTKMTTFELLSSMPDILRDFNLFMGNTMGSRSYWVDWYPVQDRLLTGLHGQSAVLVDVGAGKGHDLMAFHEKYAGHGRLVLQDLAAVTDHVKDLSGEIEIMTHDFFTEQPVRGARAYLYHHILHDWSDEKCLEILGKLRGAMLPGYSKLLIHDMVIPERGASTLHAMLDMAMMAFNGGMERTEAQWRELLGRAGFEVVRVWLPAQEDADGIVEAMVNA
;
A
#
# COMPACT_ATOMS: atom_id res chain seq x y z
N MET A 1 -9.04 18.25 -49.75
CA MET A 1 -8.58 17.48 -48.57
C MET A 1 -7.11 17.80 -48.39
N PRO A 2 -6.59 18.01 -47.16
CA PRO A 2 -5.15 18.16 -46.99
C PRO A 2 -4.44 16.94 -47.60
N ALA A 3 -3.28 17.16 -48.21
CA ALA A 3 -2.47 16.07 -48.77
C ALA A 3 -2.25 15.00 -47.71
N LYS A 4 -2.15 13.72 -48.09
CA LYS A 4 -1.72 12.70 -47.14
C LYS A 4 -0.19 12.75 -47.07
N VAL A 5 0.37 12.67 -45.87
CA VAL A 5 1.82 12.49 -45.68
C VAL A 5 2.23 11.19 -46.34
N THR A 6 3.23 11.22 -47.23
CA THR A 6 3.73 10.01 -47.88
C THR A 6 4.69 9.25 -46.95
N PRO A 7 4.98 7.97 -47.23
CA PRO A 7 6.01 7.24 -46.49
C PRO A 7 7.39 7.92 -46.53
N GLU A 8 7.77 8.52 -47.65
CA GLU A 8 9.04 9.25 -47.81
C GLU A 8 9.06 10.50 -46.92
N ASP A 9 8.00 11.31 -46.95
CA ASP A 9 7.87 12.46 -46.05
C ASP A 9 7.96 12.03 -44.58
N ALA A 10 7.32 10.92 -44.20
CA ALA A 10 7.36 10.39 -42.84
C ALA A 10 8.78 9.93 -42.41
N LEU A 11 9.58 9.38 -43.33
CA LEU A 11 10.98 9.04 -43.07
C LEU A 11 11.82 10.30 -42.84
N ASP A 12 11.65 11.33 -43.66
CA ASP A 12 12.36 12.61 -43.51
C ASP A 12 12.02 13.28 -42.18
N PHE A 13 10.73 13.33 -41.81
CA PHE A 13 10.31 13.90 -40.51
C PHE A 13 10.85 13.12 -39.32
N SER A 14 10.88 11.79 -39.43
CA SER A 14 11.44 10.92 -38.39
C SER A 14 12.93 11.19 -38.24
N ALA A 15 13.68 11.25 -39.35
CA ALA A 15 15.11 11.55 -39.34
C ALA A 15 15.41 12.88 -38.64
N ILE A 16 14.67 13.94 -38.98
CA ILE A 16 14.80 15.26 -38.33
C ILE A 16 14.47 15.19 -36.83
N ALA A 17 13.45 14.41 -36.41
CA ALA A 17 13.12 14.26 -35.00
C ALA A 17 14.19 13.47 -34.21
N PHE A 18 14.80 12.46 -34.84
CA PHE A 18 15.93 11.73 -34.25
C PHE A 18 17.17 12.62 -34.17
N ASP A 19 17.49 13.38 -35.21
CA ASP A 19 18.63 14.31 -35.19
C ASP A 19 18.45 15.41 -34.15
N TRP A 20 17.22 15.91 -33.96
CA TRP A 20 16.90 16.80 -32.85
C TRP A 20 17.21 16.14 -31.51
N ALA A 21 16.70 14.94 -31.23
CA ALA A 21 16.94 14.25 -29.96
C ALA A 21 18.43 13.94 -29.72
N ASP A 22 19.11 13.38 -30.72
CA ASP A 22 20.52 12.99 -30.67
C ASP A 22 21.46 14.18 -30.47
N SER A 23 21.06 15.40 -30.89
CA SER A 23 21.86 16.61 -30.68
C SER A 23 22.04 16.97 -29.20
N PHE A 24 21.10 16.58 -28.34
CA PHE A 24 21.17 16.86 -26.90
C PHE A 24 21.78 15.69 -26.11
N ASP A 25 21.66 14.47 -26.62
CA ASP A 25 21.91 13.26 -25.84
C ASP A 25 23.38 12.98 -25.57
N THR A 26 23.66 12.54 -24.34
CA THR A 26 25.01 12.12 -23.95
C THR A 26 25.36 10.84 -24.70
N LYS A 27 26.47 10.86 -25.46
CA LYS A 27 26.96 9.71 -26.22
C LYS A 27 27.92 8.88 -25.39
N VAL A 28 27.72 7.56 -25.39
CA VAL A 28 28.70 6.61 -24.85
C VAL A 28 29.58 6.14 -26.00
N CYS A 29 30.83 6.62 -26.07
CA CYS A 29 31.79 6.15 -27.06
C CYS A 29 32.55 4.93 -26.52
N SER A 30 32.61 3.84 -27.30
CA SER A 30 33.57 2.76 -27.09
C SER A 30 34.78 2.95 -28.00
N VAL A 31 36.00 2.96 -27.46
CA VAL A 31 37.21 2.61 -28.23
C VAL A 31 37.69 1.25 -27.75
N LEU A 32 37.48 0.22 -28.56
CA LEU A 32 38.12 -1.08 -28.38
C LEU A 32 39.61 -0.94 -28.72
N SER A 33 40.48 -0.85 -27.71
CA SER A 33 41.91 -1.15 -27.89
C SER A 33 42.26 -2.40 -27.08
N LEU A 34 42.76 -3.41 -27.78
CA LEU A 34 43.21 -4.68 -27.20
C LEU A 34 44.60 -4.50 -26.59
N PHE A 35 44.70 -4.55 -25.27
CA PHE A 35 45.94 -4.86 -24.57
C PHE A 35 45.67 -5.85 -23.43
N ASN A 36 46.24 -7.06 -23.59
CA ASN A 36 46.43 -8.11 -22.58
C ASN A 36 45.26 -8.43 -21.63
N SER A 37 44.32 -9.23 -22.14
CA SER A 37 43.61 -10.32 -21.44
C SER A 37 42.88 -10.05 -20.10
N VAL A 38 42.59 -8.80 -19.76
CA VAL A 38 41.61 -8.46 -18.72
C VAL A 38 40.57 -7.53 -19.33
N PHE A 39 39.32 -7.99 -19.43
CA PHE A 39 38.20 -7.13 -19.81
C PHE A 39 37.91 -6.17 -18.65
N MET A 40 38.49 -4.98 -18.67
CA MET A 40 37.92 -3.82 -17.98
C MET A 40 37.32 -2.90 -19.03
N LEU A 41 35.99 -2.80 -19.04
CA LEU A 41 35.27 -1.76 -19.77
C LEU A 41 35.54 -0.44 -19.08
N GLN A 42 36.46 0.36 -19.63
CA GLN A 42 36.63 1.74 -19.19
C GLN A 42 35.80 2.62 -20.14
N PHE A 43 34.63 3.06 -19.66
CA PHE A 43 33.81 4.02 -20.37
C PHE A 43 34.48 5.39 -20.30
N SER A 44 34.88 5.96 -21.44
CA SER A 44 35.22 7.37 -21.54
C SER A 44 34.01 8.12 -22.11
N GLU A 45 33.40 8.99 -21.32
CA GLU A 45 32.40 9.95 -21.81
C GLU A 45 33.06 10.84 -22.88
N CYS A 46 32.61 10.74 -24.13
CA CYS A 46 32.86 11.78 -25.11
C CYS A 46 31.77 12.84 -24.93
N ASN A 47 32.15 14.11 -25.03
CA ASN A 47 31.20 15.23 -25.01
C ASN A 47 30.17 15.01 -26.14
N GLY A 48 28.96 14.57 -25.78
CA GLY A 48 28.03 13.89 -26.70
C GLY A 48 27.16 14.81 -27.55
N GLN A 49 27.03 16.07 -27.13
CA GLN A 49 26.17 17.07 -27.74
C GLN A 49 26.71 17.56 -29.06
N ASP A 50 25.82 17.70 -30.04
CA ASP A 50 26.15 18.05 -31.42
C ASP A 50 25.23 19.19 -31.89
N TRP A 51 25.64 20.42 -31.58
CA TRP A 51 24.90 21.63 -31.90
C TRP A 51 24.95 21.98 -33.39
N ASP A 52 25.97 21.53 -34.11
CA ASP A 52 26.07 21.69 -35.56
C ASP A 52 25.08 20.79 -36.30
N ARG A 53 24.88 19.55 -35.81
CA ARG A 53 23.78 18.68 -36.27
C ARG A 53 22.44 19.37 -36.10
N LEU A 54 22.17 19.94 -34.92
CA LEU A 54 20.92 20.64 -34.66
C LEU A 54 20.78 21.80 -35.66
N ARG A 55 21.81 22.64 -35.80
CA ARG A 55 21.83 23.78 -36.73
C ARG A 55 21.48 23.38 -38.17
N HIS A 56 21.94 22.21 -38.63
CA HIS A 56 21.71 21.75 -40.01
C HIS A 56 20.23 21.42 -40.32
N ILE A 57 19.48 20.99 -39.30
CA ILE A 57 18.08 20.60 -39.46
C ILE A 57 17.09 21.75 -39.23
N LEU A 58 17.52 22.86 -38.62
CA LEU A 58 16.63 24.00 -38.32
C LEU A 58 16.31 24.83 -39.57
N ALA A 59 15.08 25.35 -39.62
CA ALA A 59 14.73 26.45 -40.50
C ALA A 59 15.31 27.77 -39.94
N PRO A 60 15.53 28.81 -40.76
CA PRO A 60 16.10 30.07 -40.29
C PRO A 60 15.30 30.75 -39.16
N ILE A 61 13.98 30.56 -39.16
CA ILE A 61 13.03 31.10 -38.19
C ILE A 61 12.14 29.96 -37.70
N LEU A 62 11.90 29.94 -36.39
CA LEU A 62 11.19 28.88 -35.67
C LEU A 62 10.03 29.42 -34.84
N ASP A 63 8.95 28.63 -34.83
CA ASP A 63 7.83 28.79 -33.91
C ASP A 63 8.06 27.95 -32.63
N VAL A 64 8.62 28.56 -31.58
CA VAL A 64 9.05 27.89 -30.34
C VAL A 64 8.06 28.17 -29.21
N ASP A 65 7.52 27.13 -28.60
CA ASP A 65 6.60 27.21 -27.46
C ASP A 65 7.01 26.23 -26.34
N TYR A 66 7.94 26.67 -25.49
CA TYR A 66 8.35 25.97 -24.27
C TYR A 66 7.58 26.43 -23.03
N SER A 67 6.47 27.16 -23.18
CA SER A 67 5.74 27.76 -22.05
C SER A 67 5.27 26.72 -21.02
N PHE A 68 4.98 25.50 -21.45
CA PHE A 68 4.66 24.36 -20.57
C PHE A 68 5.80 23.99 -19.60
N LEU A 69 7.06 24.17 -20.04
CA LEU A 69 8.27 23.92 -19.25
C LEU A 69 8.79 25.22 -18.60
N SER A 70 7.94 26.24 -18.47
CA SER A 70 8.32 27.58 -18.00
C SER A 70 9.42 28.23 -18.85
N GLY A 71 9.57 27.81 -20.12
CA GLY A 71 10.53 28.35 -21.07
C GLY A 71 9.92 29.38 -22.03
N PRO A 72 10.67 29.80 -23.07
CA PRO A 72 10.25 30.87 -23.98
C PRO A 72 9.07 30.47 -24.86
N ARG A 73 8.23 31.47 -25.19
CA ARG A 73 7.27 31.42 -26.29
C ARG A 73 7.64 32.53 -27.27
N ASP A 74 8.07 32.17 -28.46
CA ASP A 74 8.43 33.09 -29.54
C ASP A 74 8.06 32.45 -30.87
N GLU A 75 7.22 33.12 -31.67
CA GLU A 75 6.74 32.62 -32.95
C GLU A 75 7.74 32.88 -34.10
N SER A 76 8.81 33.61 -33.82
CA SER A 76 9.79 34.13 -34.77
C SER A 76 11.24 33.99 -34.30
N MET A 77 11.52 33.02 -33.43
CA MET A 77 12.85 32.80 -32.87
C MET A 77 13.83 32.41 -33.98
N THR A 78 15.01 33.03 -34.02
CA THR A 78 16.03 32.64 -35.01
C THR A 78 16.65 31.28 -34.66
N ALA A 79 17.18 30.57 -35.67
CA ALA A 79 17.87 29.30 -35.44
C ALA A 79 19.02 29.42 -34.42
N GLU A 80 19.79 30.50 -34.47
CA GLU A 80 20.90 30.73 -33.53
C GLU A 80 20.39 31.05 -32.12
N ASP A 81 19.29 31.80 -31.97
CA ASP A 81 18.69 32.04 -30.65
C ASP A 81 18.14 30.75 -30.04
N PHE A 82 17.55 29.87 -30.86
CA PHE A 82 17.08 28.56 -30.40
C PHE A 82 18.24 27.66 -29.95
N ILE A 83 19.35 27.66 -30.70
CA ILE A 83 20.56 26.92 -30.31
C ILE A 83 21.12 27.49 -29.01
N ALA A 84 21.27 28.81 -28.89
CA ALA A 84 21.77 29.45 -27.68
C ALA A 84 20.89 29.16 -26.45
N PHE A 85 19.57 29.12 -26.63
CA PHE A 85 18.64 28.70 -25.59
C PHE A 85 18.88 27.23 -25.18
N ALA A 86 18.93 26.32 -26.16
CA ALA A 86 19.02 24.89 -25.87
C ALA A 86 20.40 24.47 -25.33
N SER A 87 21.46 25.13 -25.78
CA SER A 87 22.85 24.89 -25.35
C SER A 87 23.24 25.66 -24.09
N GLY A 88 22.34 26.45 -23.50
CA GLY A 88 22.63 27.22 -22.29
C GLY A 88 22.82 26.34 -21.05
N GLU A 89 23.58 26.84 -20.08
CA GLU A 89 23.83 26.18 -18.77
C GLU A 89 22.56 25.92 -17.94
N ASN A 90 21.48 26.65 -18.21
CA ASN A 90 20.19 26.44 -17.55
C ASN A 90 19.29 25.43 -18.28
N MET A 91 19.78 24.85 -19.37
CA MET A 91 19.08 23.91 -20.25
C MET A 91 19.95 22.67 -20.47
N LEU A 92 19.73 21.97 -21.59
CA LEU A 92 20.37 20.68 -21.87
C LEU A 92 21.88 20.82 -22.11
N GLY A 93 22.38 22.00 -22.48
CA GLY A 93 23.82 22.23 -22.73
C GLY A 93 24.74 22.31 -21.52
N SER A 94 24.22 22.19 -20.29
CA SER A 94 25.09 22.16 -19.11
C SER A 94 25.98 20.92 -19.08
N SER A 95 27.26 21.10 -18.82
CA SER A 95 28.22 20.00 -18.60
C SER A 95 27.88 19.10 -17.40
N LEU A 96 26.99 19.59 -16.52
CA LEU A 96 26.50 18.88 -15.33
C LEU A 96 25.23 18.07 -15.58
N ILE A 97 24.71 18.03 -16.81
CA ILE A 97 23.48 17.31 -17.13
C ILE A 97 23.77 16.26 -18.19
N ASP A 98 23.43 15.00 -17.87
CA ASP A 98 23.30 13.95 -18.87
C ASP A 98 21.85 13.77 -19.26
N THR A 99 21.60 13.59 -20.56
CA THR A 99 20.27 13.39 -21.10
C THR A 99 20.20 12.26 -22.11
N GLN A 100 19.04 11.60 -22.15
CA GLN A 100 18.67 10.63 -23.17
C GLN A 100 17.20 10.80 -23.56
N HIS A 101 16.93 10.92 -24.85
CA HIS A 101 15.59 11.04 -25.43
C HIS A 101 15.29 9.84 -26.33
N LEU A 102 14.26 9.08 -25.98
CA LEU A 102 13.78 7.95 -26.79
C LEU A 102 12.52 8.38 -27.54
N ILE A 103 12.62 8.45 -28.88
CA ILE A 103 11.50 8.73 -29.77
C ILE A 103 10.72 7.43 -30.03
N GLY A 104 9.43 7.44 -29.69
CA GLY A 104 8.48 6.34 -29.88
C GLY A 104 7.59 6.53 -31.10
N ALA A 105 6.32 6.18 -30.98
CA ALA A 105 5.37 6.32 -32.08
C ALA A 105 5.16 7.80 -32.48
N SER A 106 5.04 8.04 -33.79
CA SER A 106 4.85 9.37 -34.36
C SER A 106 3.59 9.42 -35.22
N LYS A 107 2.91 10.56 -35.22
CA LYS A 107 1.76 10.85 -36.10
C LYS A 107 1.94 12.21 -36.76
N TYR A 108 1.68 12.30 -38.06
CA TYR A 108 1.86 13.52 -38.84
C TYR A 108 0.52 14.06 -39.36
N ASN A 109 0.33 15.37 -39.29
CA ASN A 109 -0.83 16.05 -39.89
C ASN A 109 -0.37 17.35 -40.57
N TRP A 110 -0.89 17.63 -41.76
CA TRP A 110 -0.67 18.91 -42.43
C TRP A 110 -1.42 20.03 -41.69
N ILE A 111 -0.73 21.14 -41.41
CA ILE A 111 -1.33 22.37 -40.87
C ILE A 111 -1.65 23.33 -42.01
N SER A 112 -0.79 23.38 -43.03
CA SER A 112 -0.97 24.18 -44.26
C SER A 112 -0.43 23.40 -45.46
N GLU A 113 -0.43 23.99 -46.66
CA GLU A 113 0.19 23.37 -47.84
C GLU A 113 1.72 23.24 -47.74
N THR A 114 2.34 23.97 -46.82
CA THR A 114 3.81 24.09 -46.69
C THR A 114 4.33 23.67 -45.32
N VAL A 115 3.44 23.35 -44.37
CA VAL A 115 3.80 23.01 -42.99
C VAL A 115 3.10 21.74 -42.52
N VAL A 116 3.89 20.80 -42.01
CA VAL A 116 3.44 19.57 -41.36
C VAL A 116 3.76 19.62 -39.87
N GLN A 117 2.88 19.09 -39.03
CA GLN A 117 3.14 18.86 -37.61
C GLN A 117 3.23 17.37 -37.31
N GLY A 118 4.38 16.96 -36.80
CA GLY A 118 4.56 15.66 -36.17
C GLY A 118 4.24 15.74 -34.68
N ALA A 119 3.53 14.74 -34.17
CA ALA A 119 3.33 14.49 -32.75
C ALA A 119 4.13 13.24 -32.38
N HIS A 120 5.21 13.42 -31.63
CA HIS A 120 6.19 12.39 -31.30
C HIS A 120 6.05 11.99 -29.83
N GLN A 121 5.87 10.69 -29.57
CA GLN A 121 6.02 10.18 -28.21
C GLN A 121 7.50 10.24 -27.83
N VAL A 122 7.82 10.91 -26.73
CA VAL A 122 9.20 11.04 -26.25
C VAL A 122 9.28 10.59 -24.81
N ARG A 123 10.22 9.71 -24.50
CA ARG A 123 10.66 9.47 -23.12
C ARG A 123 12.01 10.14 -22.93
N ALA A 124 12.06 11.14 -22.05
CA ALA A 124 13.28 11.83 -21.69
C ALA A 124 13.76 11.37 -20.32
N ALA A 125 15.05 11.07 -20.20
CA ALA A 125 15.72 10.77 -18.95
C ALA A 125 16.84 11.79 -18.75
N HIS A 126 16.85 12.47 -17.60
CA HIS A 126 17.84 13.48 -17.26
C HIS A 126 18.49 13.13 -15.91
N GLN A 127 19.79 13.33 -15.82
CA GLN A 127 20.55 13.19 -14.59
C GLN A 127 21.45 14.41 -14.43
N LYS A 128 21.28 15.13 -13.31
CA LYS A 128 22.06 16.31 -12.96
C LYS A 128 23.07 15.96 -11.87
N TYR A 129 24.30 16.46 -11.98
CA TYR A 129 25.39 16.23 -11.03
C TYR A 129 25.75 17.50 -10.27
N THR A 130 26.33 17.33 -9.08
CA THR A 130 26.75 18.44 -8.21
C THR A 130 27.97 19.19 -8.75
N ASP A 131 28.82 18.50 -9.52
CA ASP A 131 30.06 19.01 -10.08
C ASP A 131 30.51 18.20 -11.30
N SER A 132 31.55 18.69 -11.98
CA SER A 132 32.05 18.13 -13.24
C SER A 132 32.75 16.77 -13.10
N THR A 133 32.99 16.29 -11.88
CA THR A 133 33.49 14.91 -11.68
C THR A 133 32.39 13.88 -11.90
N LYS A 134 31.11 14.31 -11.89
CA LYS A 134 29.91 13.47 -12.02
C LYS A 134 29.85 12.32 -10.99
N ALA A 135 30.61 12.41 -9.89
CA ALA A 135 30.65 11.38 -8.86
C ALA A 135 29.37 11.34 -8.01
N THR A 136 28.72 12.49 -7.82
CA THR A 136 27.51 12.62 -7.00
C THR A 136 26.36 13.15 -7.85
N VAL A 137 25.25 12.41 -7.86
CA VAL A 137 24.02 12.81 -8.54
C VAL A 137 23.23 13.76 -7.64
N GLU A 138 22.97 14.98 -8.14
CA GLU A 138 22.12 15.98 -7.47
C GLU A 138 20.64 15.66 -7.67
N ALA A 139 20.24 15.32 -8.90
CA ALA A 139 18.84 15.04 -9.23
C ALA A 139 18.69 14.07 -10.42
N LYS A 140 17.62 13.27 -10.41
CA LYS A 140 17.20 12.43 -11.55
C LYS A 140 15.76 12.74 -11.93
N GLY A 141 15.50 12.89 -13.23
CA GLY A 141 14.18 13.13 -13.78
C GLY A 141 13.87 12.18 -14.93
N HIS A 142 12.65 11.65 -14.97
CA HIS A 142 12.15 10.89 -16.12
C HIS A 142 10.79 11.44 -16.53
N GLY A 143 10.69 11.88 -17.78
CA GLY A 143 9.47 12.45 -18.37
C GLY A 143 8.96 11.60 -19.51
N HIS A 144 7.64 11.49 -19.64
CA HIS A 144 7.00 11.08 -20.89
C HIS A 144 6.28 12.30 -21.46
N ALA A 145 6.48 12.53 -22.74
CA ALA A 145 6.05 13.73 -23.43
C ALA A 145 5.39 13.37 -24.75
N LEU A 146 4.46 14.23 -25.17
CA LEU A 146 4.13 14.36 -26.58
C LEU A 146 4.78 15.65 -27.06
N VAL A 147 5.81 15.53 -27.89
CA VAL A 147 6.52 16.67 -28.45
C VAL A 147 5.97 16.92 -29.84
N TYR A 148 5.45 18.13 -30.05
CA TYR A 148 4.96 18.54 -31.35
C TYR A 148 6.07 19.28 -32.08
N ILE A 149 6.51 18.74 -33.22
CA ILE A 149 7.53 19.36 -34.08
C ILE A 149 6.85 19.79 -35.37
N LYS A 150 7.12 21.02 -35.81
CA LYS A 150 6.66 21.53 -37.10
C LYS A 150 7.79 21.43 -38.13
N TYR A 151 7.41 21.06 -39.35
CA TYR A 151 8.30 20.86 -40.48
C TYR A 151 7.86 21.73 -41.65
N SER A 152 8.79 22.39 -42.32
CA SER A 152 8.55 23.14 -43.56
C SER A 152 9.66 22.90 -44.57
N LYS A 153 9.37 23.04 -45.88
CA LYS A 153 10.39 22.91 -46.92
C LYS A 153 11.15 24.21 -47.11
N ALA A 154 12.47 24.16 -47.03
CA ALA A 154 13.38 25.25 -47.39
C ALA A 154 14.47 24.71 -48.32
N GLY A 155 14.65 25.31 -49.50
CA GLY A 155 15.66 24.85 -50.46
C GLY A 155 15.43 23.45 -51.05
N GLY A 156 14.21 22.91 -50.95
CA GLY A 156 13.87 21.55 -51.42
C GLY A 156 13.92 20.47 -50.35
N GLU A 157 14.47 20.77 -49.17
CA GLU A 157 14.59 19.85 -48.03
C GLU A 157 13.60 20.22 -46.92
N TRP A 158 13.15 19.22 -46.17
CA TRP A 158 12.38 19.44 -44.95
C TRP A 158 13.29 19.97 -43.82
N LYS A 159 12.80 20.96 -43.08
CA LYS A 159 13.49 21.57 -41.94
C LYS A 159 12.57 21.65 -40.72
N PHE A 160 13.15 21.53 -39.53
CA PHE A 160 12.52 21.78 -38.24
C PHE A 160 12.24 23.27 -38.11
N CYS A 161 10.97 23.67 -38.12
CA CYS A 161 10.56 25.08 -38.09
C CYS A 161 9.69 25.44 -36.88
N GLY A 162 9.57 24.54 -35.90
CA GLY A 162 8.88 24.86 -34.66
C GLY A 162 8.76 23.66 -33.72
N ILE A 163 8.53 23.96 -32.45
CA ILE A 163 8.44 22.95 -31.39
C ILE A 163 7.54 23.39 -30.24
N LYS A 164 6.76 22.43 -29.73
CA LYS A 164 5.95 22.57 -28.53
C LYS A 164 6.00 21.27 -27.73
N PRO A 165 6.87 21.15 -26.72
CA PRO A 165 6.85 20.01 -25.83
C PRO A 165 5.66 20.09 -24.88
N THR A 166 5.11 18.93 -24.53
CA THR A 166 4.19 18.77 -23.40
C THR A 166 4.77 17.70 -22.48
N MET A 167 4.63 17.81 -21.17
CA MET A 167 5.01 16.71 -20.27
C MET A 167 3.84 16.16 -19.48
N TYR A 168 3.83 14.84 -19.38
CA TYR A 168 2.99 14.10 -18.46
C TYR A 168 3.84 13.73 -17.24
N TRP A 169 3.95 14.64 -16.27
CA TRP A 169 4.54 14.33 -14.97
C TRP A 169 3.72 13.24 -14.27
N ARG A 170 4.41 12.20 -13.78
CA ARG A 170 3.78 11.06 -13.13
C ARG A 170 3.44 11.40 -11.67
N TYR A 171 2.32 12.09 -11.47
CA TYR A 171 1.39 11.88 -10.34
C TYR A 171 -0.08 11.88 -10.79
N SER A 172 -0.35 11.60 -12.08
CA SER A 172 -1.73 11.35 -12.52
C SER A 172 -1.79 10.18 -13.51
N VAL A 173 -2.63 9.22 -13.13
CA VAL A 173 -3.05 8.07 -13.93
C VAL A 173 -3.71 8.59 -15.21
N THR A 174 -3.28 8.12 -16.38
CA THR A 174 -3.76 8.53 -17.71
C THR A 174 -5.31 8.61 -17.76
N VAL A 175 -5.88 9.70 -18.27
CA VAL A 175 -7.35 9.94 -18.32
C VAL A 175 -8.12 8.81 -19.01
N GLY A 176 -7.53 8.10 -19.97
CA GLY A 176 -8.14 6.89 -20.58
C GLY A 176 -8.19 5.67 -19.64
N LYS A 177 -7.24 5.55 -18.71
CA LYS A 177 -7.21 4.51 -17.67
C LYS A 177 -8.18 4.85 -16.53
N GLN A 178 -8.34 6.14 -16.18
CA GLN A 178 -9.30 6.58 -15.15
C GLN A 178 -10.75 6.24 -15.53
N VAL A 179 -11.19 6.48 -16.77
CA VAL A 179 -12.57 6.11 -17.17
C VAL A 179 -12.83 4.61 -17.00
N ARG A 180 -11.87 3.75 -17.36
CA ARG A 180 -12.02 2.29 -17.22
C ARG A 180 -12.02 1.82 -15.77
N ILE A 181 -11.34 2.51 -14.87
CA ILE A 181 -11.32 2.21 -13.42
C ILE A 181 -12.58 2.79 -12.74
N LEU A 182 -13.01 4.00 -13.12
CA LEU A 182 -14.16 4.68 -12.51
C LEU A 182 -15.48 4.04 -12.90
N ARG A 183 -15.60 3.41 -14.09
CA ARG A 183 -16.81 2.67 -14.49
C ARG A 183 -17.23 1.56 -13.52
N PRO A 184 -16.37 0.56 -13.18
CA PRO A 184 -16.74 -0.45 -12.21
C PRO A 184 -16.99 0.15 -10.83
N LEU A 185 -16.18 1.12 -10.38
CA LEU A 185 -16.40 1.82 -9.12
C LEU A 185 -17.76 2.54 -9.08
N SER A 186 -18.19 3.12 -10.21
CA SER A 186 -19.51 3.74 -10.35
C SER A 186 -20.62 2.70 -10.30
N SER A 187 -20.42 1.55 -10.97
CA SER A 187 -21.43 0.48 -11.03
C SER A 187 -21.72 -0.15 -9.67
N VAL A 188 -20.78 -0.05 -8.72
CA VAL A 188 -20.93 -0.54 -7.34
C VAL A 188 -21.16 0.59 -6.33
N GLY A 189 -21.41 1.82 -6.79
CA GLY A 189 -21.76 2.95 -5.93
C GLY A 189 -20.60 3.59 -5.14
N ILE A 190 -19.36 3.24 -5.44
CA ILE A 190 -18.18 3.84 -4.78
C ILE A 190 -18.00 5.29 -5.24
N VAL A 191 -18.35 5.64 -6.47
CA VAL A 191 -18.40 7.02 -7.00
C VAL A 191 -19.70 7.20 -7.81
N ASN A 192 -20.15 8.43 -8.04
CA ASN A 192 -21.31 8.71 -8.90
C ASN A 192 -20.85 9.24 -10.26
N GLU A 193 -21.26 8.63 -11.37
CA GLU A 193 -21.09 9.20 -12.71
C GLU A 193 -22.20 10.22 -12.96
N VAL A 194 -21.85 11.51 -13.05
CA VAL A 194 -22.81 12.63 -13.15
C VAL A 194 -22.89 13.24 -14.55
N GLY A 195 -22.00 12.82 -15.46
CA GLY A 195 -21.92 13.33 -16.82
C GLY A 195 -20.84 12.59 -17.61
N GLU A 196 -20.70 12.93 -18.90
CA GLU A 196 -19.68 12.32 -19.75
C GLU A 196 -18.28 12.56 -19.16
N ARG A 197 -17.66 11.48 -18.69
CA ARG A 197 -16.34 11.50 -18.07
C ARG A 197 -16.27 12.40 -16.83
N GLN A 198 -17.38 12.50 -16.10
CA GLN A 198 -17.49 13.28 -14.86
C GLN A 198 -18.02 12.41 -13.72
N TRP A 199 -17.32 12.46 -12.59
CA TRP A 199 -17.69 11.72 -11.39
C TRP A 199 -17.66 12.59 -10.14
N THR A 200 -18.50 12.29 -9.18
CA THR A 200 -18.50 12.91 -7.85
C THR A 200 -18.32 11.85 -6.75
N ALA A 201 -17.77 12.29 -5.61
CA ALA A 201 -17.62 11.43 -4.44
C ALA A 201 -18.98 11.09 -3.82
N THR A 202 -19.10 9.87 -3.30
CA THR A 202 -20.20 9.40 -2.46
C THR A 202 -19.74 9.31 -1.00
N PRO A 203 -20.66 9.10 -0.03
CA PRO A 203 -20.26 8.78 1.34
C PRO A 203 -19.30 7.59 1.43
N VAL A 204 -19.45 6.60 0.53
CA VAL A 204 -18.53 5.45 0.43
C VAL A 204 -17.14 5.90 -0.03
N THR A 205 -17.04 6.80 -1.01
CA THR A 205 -15.73 7.36 -1.42
C THR A 205 -15.02 8.00 -0.22
N HIS A 206 -15.74 8.80 0.57
CA HIS A 206 -15.17 9.49 1.71
C HIS A 206 -14.76 8.51 2.82
N ALA A 207 -15.57 7.50 3.10
CA ALA A 207 -15.21 6.44 4.05
C ALA A 207 -13.96 5.69 3.60
N MET A 208 -13.90 5.24 2.34
CA MET A 208 -12.74 4.53 1.78
C MET A 208 -11.47 5.39 1.70
N ALA A 209 -11.62 6.71 1.64
CA ALA A 209 -10.50 7.65 1.65
C ALA A 209 -9.99 7.99 3.07
N SER A 210 -10.71 7.59 4.12
CA SER A 210 -10.21 7.72 5.50
C SER A 210 -9.01 6.80 5.70
N GLU A 211 -7.97 7.27 6.40
CA GLU A 211 -6.70 6.56 6.46
C GLU A 211 -6.83 5.16 7.05
N GLY A 212 -7.62 4.98 8.11
CA GLY A 212 -7.83 3.67 8.74
C GLY A 212 -8.52 2.66 7.82
N ILE A 213 -9.56 3.07 7.09
CA ILE A 213 -10.27 2.19 6.16
C ILE A 213 -9.40 1.91 4.92
N ALA A 214 -8.72 2.94 4.40
CA ALA A 214 -7.81 2.79 3.26
C ALA A 214 -6.66 1.82 3.58
N ALA A 215 -6.06 1.95 4.77
CA ALA A 215 -5.04 1.04 5.29
C ALA A 215 -5.54 -0.41 5.35
N GLY A 216 -6.75 -0.62 5.90
CA GLY A 216 -7.38 -1.94 5.94
C GLY A 216 -7.52 -2.57 4.55
N HIS A 217 -7.99 -1.80 3.57
CA HIS A 217 -8.15 -2.29 2.19
C HIS A 217 -6.80 -2.63 1.53
N ARG A 218 -5.74 -1.84 1.79
CA ARG A 218 -4.39 -2.15 1.29
C ARG A 218 -3.85 -3.44 1.89
N MET A 219 -3.95 -3.59 3.22
CA MET A 219 -3.50 -4.79 3.94
C MET A 219 -4.29 -6.04 3.51
N ILE A 220 -5.62 -5.98 3.49
CA ILE A 220 -6.49 -7.08 3.06
C ILE A 220 -6.22 -7.43 1.60
N GLY A 221 -6.07 -6.43 0.73
CA GLY A 221 -5.77 -6.64 -0.68
C GLY A 221 -4.45 -7.38 -0.91
N GLU A 222 -3.39 -6.94 -0.22
CA GLU A 222 -2.05 -7.51 -0.39
C GLU A 222 -1.93 -8.91 0.23
N VAL A 223 -2.48 -9.11 1.43
CA VAL A 223 -2.30 -10.34 2.21
C VAL A 223 -3.45 -11.31 2.00
N ILE A 224 -4.67 -10.91 2.33
CA ILE A 224 -5.83 -11.83 2.38
C ILE A 224 -6.33 -12.17 0.98
N VAL A 225 -6.53 -11.18 0.11
CA VAL A 225 -7.06 -11.41 -1.25
C VAL A 225 -6.07 -12.19 -2.11
N ASN A 226 -4.78 -11.86 -2.03
CA ASN A 226 -3.72 -12.64 -2.68
C ASN A 226 -3.72 -14.10 -2.21
N THR A 227 -3.85 -14.31 -0.89
CA THR A 227 -3.94 -15.65 -0.29
C THR A 227 -5.18 -16.40 -0.77
N ALA A 228 -6.33 -15.75 -0.80
CA ALA A 228 -7.59 -16.35 -1.26
C ALA A 228 -7.51 -16.83 -2.72
N GLN A 229 -6.78 -16.14 -3.59
CA GLN A 229 -6.56 -16.60 -4.97
C GLN A 229 -5.80 -17.93 -5.06
N LYS A 230 -4.97 -18.26 -4.05
CA LYS A 230 -4.20 -19.50 -4.00
C LYS A 230 -4.90 -20.62 -3.22
N ALA A 231 -5.91 -20.28 -2.42
CA ALA A 231 -6.62 -21.22 -1.56
C ALA A 231 -7.21 -22.44 -2.29
N PRO A 232 -7.84 -22.34 -3.48
CA PRO A 232 -8.34 -23.53 -4.19
C PRO A 232 -7.25 -24.54 -4.53
N LYS A 233 -6.05 -24.06 -4.89
CA LYS A 233 -4.91 -24.92 -5.19
C LYS A 233 -4.39 -25.59 -3.91
N TYR A 234 -4.21 -24.81 -2.84
CA TYR A 234 -3.83 -25.35 -1.53
C TYR A 234 -4.79 -26.43 -1.06
N LEU A 235 -6.09 -26.13 -1.02
CA LEU A 235 -7.10 -27.09 -0.57
C LEU A 235 -7.09 -28.38 -1.40
N LYS A 236 -6.89 -28.29 -2.71
CA LYS A 236 -6.77 -29.49 -3.56
C LYS A 236 -5.52 -30.32 -3.22
N GLU A 237 -4.38 -29.68 -3.01
CA GLU A 237 -3.10 -30.38 -2.72
C GLU A 237 -3.06 -30.96 -1.31
N TYR A 238 -3.76 -30.34 -0.35
CA TYR A 238 -3.75 -30.68 1.07
C TYR A 238 -5.05 -31.38 1.53
N GLY A 239 -5.85 -31.89 0.60
CA GLY A 239 -6.98 -32.78 0.88
C GLY A 239 -8.22 -32.10 1.48
N HIS A 240 -8.47 -30.84 1.13
CA HIS A 240 -9.63 -30.03 1.49
C HIS A 240 -9.81 -29.86 3.00
N ARG A 241 -8.71 -29.69 3.73
CA ARG A 241 -8.69 -29.47 5.18
C ARG A 241 -8.38 -28.01 5.49
N CYS A 242 -8.93 -27.52 6.60
CA CYS A 242 -8.51 -26.24 7.14
C CYS A 242 -7.04 -26.31 7.60
N PRO A 243 -6.23 -25.28 7.32
CA PRO A 243 -4.88 -25.22 7.86
C PRO A 243 -4.94 -25.09 9.39
N ALA A 244 -4.08 -25.81 10.11
CA ALA A 244 -3.98 -25.72 11.57
C ALA A 244 -2.60 -25.26 12.05
N ASN A 245 -1.59 -25.26 11.16
CA ASN A 245 -0.22 -24.86 11.48
C ASN A 245 0.03 -23.44 10.98
N PRO A 246 0.36 -22.47 11.86
CA PRO A 246 0.59 -21.07 11.48
C PRO A 246 1.87 -20.87 10.64
N ARG A 247 2.70 -21.91 10.46
CA ARG A 247 3.88 -21.91 9.56
C ARG A 247 3.67 -22.78 8.31
N ASP A 248 2.48 -23.34 8.12
CA ASP A 248 2.12 -24.15 6.96
C ASP A 248 0.64 -23.97 6.59
N GLY A 249 0.20 -22.71 6.57
CA GLY A 249 -1.15 -22.30 6.22
C GLY A 249 -1.28 -21.71 4.83
N LEU A 250 -2.43 -21.09 4.59
CA LEU A 250 -2.78 -20.48 3.31
C LEU A 250 -1.85 -19.32 2.96
N VAL A 251 -1.54 -18.42 3.91
CA VAL A 251 -0.58 -17.31 3.71
C VAL A 251 0.80 -17.86 3.36
N GLN A 252 1.30 -18.87 4.07
CA GLN A 252 2.61 -19.46 3.81
C GLN A 252 2.69 -20.10 2.42
N PHE A 253 1.62 -20.76 1.99
CA PHE A 253 1.50 -21.29 0.64
C PHE A 253 1.43 -20.16 -0.41
N ALA A 254 0.72 -19.07 -0.14
CA ALA A 254 0.60 -17.97 -1.11
C ALA A 254 1.90 -17.18 -1.29
N PHE A 255 2.60 -16.89 -0.19
CA PHE A 255 3.83 -16.11 -0.16
C PHE A 255 5.10 -16.97 -0.28
N GLN A 256 4.96 -18.30 -0.36
CA GLN A 256 6.08 -19.25 -0.45
C GLN A 256 7.10 -19.05 0.68
N THR A 257 6.60 -18.93 1.91
CA THR A 257 7.41 -18.65 3.11
C THR A 257 7.09 -19.63 4.23
N LYS A 258 7.97 -19.74 5.24
CA LYS A 258 7.74 -20.46 6.50
C LYS A 258 7.64 -19.53 7.72
N MET A 259 7.69 -18.22 7.48
CA MET A 259 7.34 -17.22 8.47
C MET A 259 5.88 -17.40 8.89
N THR A 260 5.59 -17.20 10.16
CA THR A 260 4.22 -16.93 10.63
C THR A 260 3.70 -15.65 9.97
N THR A 261 2.38 -15.47 9.96
CA THR A 261 1.78 -14.30 9.31
C THR A 261 2.25 -12.98 9.95
N PHE A 262 2.41 -12.94 11.28
CA PHE A 262 2.97 -11.76 11.96
C PHE A 262 4.46 -11.52 11.66
N GLU A 263 5.28 -12.57 11.55
CA GLU A 263 6.69 -12.45 11.11
C GLU A 263 6.74 -11.92 9.65
N LEU A 264 5.85 -12.39 8.78
CA LEU A 264 5.73 -11.92 7.40
C LEU A 264 5.33 -10.44 7.35
N LEU A 265 4.30 -10.03 8.10
CA LEU A 265 3.90 -8.62 8.21
C LEU A 265 5.07 -7.75 8.69
N SER A 266 5.83 -8.22 9.68
CA SER A 266 7.01 -7.52 10.21
C SER A 266 8.11 -7.31 9.16
N SER A 267 8.19 -8.20 8.17
CA SER A 267 9.11 -8.06 7.03
C SER A 267 8.64 -7.05 5.96
N MET A 268 7.40 -6.55 6.07
CA MET A 268 6.77 -5.61 5.13
C MET A 268 6.31 -4.33 5.85
N PRO A 269 7.21 -3.37 6.11
CA PRO A 269 6.95 -2.22 6.99
C PRO A 269 5.71 -1.40 6.63
N ASP A 270 5.43 -1.18 5.33
CA ASP A 270 4.24 -0.46 4.89
C ASP A 270 2.93 -1.22 5.19
N ILE A 271 2.93 -2.55 5.02
CA ILE A 271 1.78 -3.39 5.33
C ILE A 271 1.60 -3.53 6.84
N LEU A 272 2.68 -3.61 7.62
CA LEU A 272 2.60 -3.59 9.07
C LEU A 272 2.02 -2.26 9.59
N ARG A 273 2.44 -1.13 9.02
CA ARG A 273 1.85 0.18 9.33
C ARG A 273 0.35 0.17 9.04
N ASP A 274 -0.04 -0.31 7.86
CA ASP A 274 -1.44 -0.36 7.45
C ASP A 274 -2.27 -1.31 8.35
N PHE A 275 -1.72 -2.46 8.74
CA PHE A 275 -2.32 -3.38 9.72
C PHE A 275 -2.58 -2.66 11.05
N ASN A 276 -1.57 -1.98 11.61
CA ASN A 276 -1.68 -1.27 12.88
C ASN A 276 -2.69 -0.11 12.83
N LEU A 277 -2.78 0.61 11.71
CA LEU A 277 -3.77 1.67 11.50
C LEU A 277 -5.19 1.11 11.39
N PHE A 278 -5.36 0.01 10.66
CA PHE A 278 -6.65 -0.65 10.51
C PHE A 278 -7.17 -1.17 11.85
N MET A 279 -6.36 -1.92 12.60
CA MET A 279 -6.73 -2.45 13.91
C MET A 279 -7.07 -1.33 14.91
N GLY A 280 -6.30 -0.24 14.91
CA GLY A 280 -6.60 0.92 15.77
C GLY A 280 -7.92 1.61 15.43
N ASN A 281 -8.27 1.72 14.15
CA ASN A 281 -9.49 2.42 13.70
C ASN A 281 -10.76 1.59 13.88
N THR A 282 -10.70 0.27 13.68
CA THR A 282 -11.85 -0.63 13.91
C THR A 282 -12.37 -0.50 15.34
N MET A 283 -11.46 -0.36 16.31
CA MET A 283 -11.78 -0.16 17.73
C MET A 283 -12.44 1.19 18.05
N GLY A 284 -12.02 2.28 17.41
CA GLY A 284 -12.60 3.61 17.65
C GLY A 284 -14.04 3.80 17.13
N SER A 285 -14.55 2.85 16.35
CA SER A 285 -15.85 2.94 15.68
C SER A 285 -16.97 2.10 16.31
N ARG A 286 -16.66 1.27 17.32
CA ARG A 286 -17.60 0.37 18.01
C ARG A 286 -17.91 0.87 19.42
N SER A 287 -19.07 0.51 19.96
CA SER A 287 -19.35 0.73 21.39
C SER A 287 -18.41 -0.13 22.23
N TYR A 288 -17.75 0.47 23.22
CA TYR A 288 -16.87 -0.29 24.10
C TYR A 288 -17.66 -1.32 24.91
N TRP A 289 -17.09 -2.50 25.12
CA TRP A 289 -17.75 -3.58 25.85
C TRP A 289 -18.16 -3.19 27.27
N VAL A 290 -17.40 -2.28 27.90
CA VAL A 290 -17.70 -1.72 29.23
C VAL A 290 -19.01 -0.91 29.30
N ASP A 291 -19.65 -0.63 28.16
CA ASP A 291 -20.94 0.05 28.10
C ASP A 291 -22.14 -0.89 28.19
N TRP A 292 -21.99 -2.13 27.75
CA TRP A 292 -23.10 -3.09 27.69
C TRP A 292 -22.84 -4.37 28.51
N TYR A 293 -21.58 -4.74 28.72
CA TYR A 293 -21.23 -5.81 29.63
C TYR A 293 -21.40 -5.33 31.08
N PRO A 294 -22.04 -6.12 31.97
CA PRO A 294 -22.32 -5.69 33.34
C PRO A 294 -21.07 -5.75 34.24
N VAL A 295 -20.11 -4.86 34.00
CA VAL A 295 -18.82 -4.78 34.70
C VAL A 295 -18.98 -4.71 36.21
N GLN A 296 -19.93 -3.90 36.70
CA GLN A 296 -20.17 -3.74 38.14
C GLN A 296 -20.51 -5.07 38.81
N ASP A 297 -21.42 -5.84 38.23
CA ASP A 297 -21.92 -7.09 38.82
C ASP A 297 -20.96 -8.25 38.58
N ARG A 298 -20.36 -8.32 37.39
CA ARG A 298 -19.54 -9.47 36.97
C ARG A 298 -18.09 -9.35 37.39
N LEU A 299 -17.52 -8.15 37.39
CA LEU A 299 -16.10 -7.94 37.67
C LEU A 299 -15.88 -7.28 39.03
N LEU A 300 -16.56 -6.18 39.33
CA LEU A 300 -16.25 -5.36 40.50
C LEU A 300 -16.85 -5.90 41.80
N THR A 301 -18.04 -6.50 41.72
CA THR A 301 -18.69 -7.10 42.89
C THR A 301 -17.94 -8.36 43.33
N GLY A 302 -17.60 -8.42 44.62
CA GLY A 302 -16.82 -9.53 45.18
C GLY A 302 -15.34 -9.46 44.83
N LEU A 303 -14.81 -8.29 44.44
CA LEU A 303 -13.36 -8.07 44.40
C LEU A 303 -12.78 -8.24 45.80
N HIS A 304 -11.82 -9.15 45.94
CA HIS A 304 -11.15 -9.43 47.20
C HIS A 304 -9.64 -9.57 46.95
N GLY A 305 -8.84 -8.84 47.74
CA GLY A 305 -7.37 -8.90 47.68
C GLY A 305 -6.72 -7.80 46.84
N GLN A 306 -5.42 -7.96 46.57
CA GLN A 306 -4.59 -7.04 45.77
C GLN A 306 -4.32 -7.56 44.35
N SER A 307 -5.02 -8.60 43.89
CA SER A 307 -4.81 -9.14 42.55
C SER A 307 -5.34 -8.19 41.46
N ALA A 308 -4.82 -8.34 40.24
CA ALA A 308 -5.26 -7.52 39.12
C ALA A 308 -6.76 -7.69 38.85
N VAL A 309 -7.45 -6.58 38.58
CA VAL A 309 -8.87 -6.59 38.22
C VAL A 309 -9.02 -7.10 36.79
N LEU A 310 -8.19 -6.59 35.90
CA LEU A 310 -8.24 -6.92 34.48
C LEU A 310 -6.82 -7.06 33.94
N VAL A 311 -6.57 -8.20 33.31
CA VAL A 311 -5.39 -8.46 32.49
C VAL A 311 -5.87 -8.54 31.05
N ASP A 312 -5.44 -7.62 30.21
CA ASP A 312 -5.77 -7.60 28.79
C ASP A 312 -4.61 -8.24 28.02
N VAL A 313 -4.86 -9.39 27.39
CA VAL A 313 -3.84 -10.25 26.78
C VAL A 313 -3.88 -10.09 25.26
N GLY A 314 -2.77 -9.66 24.65
CA GLY A 314 -2.75 -9.25 23.25
C GLY A 314 -3.42 -7.89 23.04
N ALA A 315 -3.27 -7.00 24.02
CA ALA A 315 -4.04 -5.76 24.15
C ALA A 315 -3.74 -4.70 23.07
N GLY A 316 -2.69 -4.87 22.27
CA GLY A 316 -2.27 -3.88 21.29
C GLY A 316 -1.92 -2.54 21.95
N LYS A 317 -2.71 -1.51 21.66
CA LYS A 317 -2.54 -0.17 22.22
C LYS A 317 -3.26 0.04 23.57
N GLY A 318 -3.99 -0.96 24.07
CA GLY A 318 -4.66 -0.91 25.38
C GLY A 318 -5.99 -0.16 25.40
N HIS A 319 -6.71 -0.09 24.27
CA HIS A 319 -7.98 0.64 24.17
C HIS A 319 -9.04 0.11 25.16
N ASP A 320 -9.13 -1.21 25.35
CA ASP A 320 -10.08 -1.82 26.29
C ASP A 320 -9.77 -1.45 27.74
N LEU A 321 -8.49 -1.45 28.12
CA LEU A 321 -8.04 -1.02 29.45
C LEU A 321 -8.28 0.47 29.67
N MET A 322 -8.08 1.31 28.65
CA MET A 322 -8.37 2.74 28.73
C MET A 322 -9.87 2.99 28.92
N ALA A 323 -10.73 2.32 28.15
CA ALA A 323 -12.18 2.45 28.29
C ALA A 323 -12.66 1.96 29.67
N PHE A 324 -12.09 0.84 30.17
CA PHE A 324 -12.34 0.37 31.52
C PHE A 324 -11.88 1.38 32.57
N HIS A 325 -10.66 1.91 32.44
CA HIS A 325 -10.09 2.88 33.37
C HIS A 325 -10.91 4.16 33.44
N GLU A 326 -11.29 4.73 32.29
CA GLU A 326 -12.08 5.97 32.22
C GLU A 326 -13.41 5.86 32.98
N LYS A 327 -14.04 4.68 32.94
CA LYS A 327 -15.37 4.46 33.54
C LYS A 327 -15.34 3.86 34.95
N TYR A 328 -14.32 3.07 35.26
CA TYR A 328 -14.22 2.27 36.49
C TYR A 328 -12.86 2.43 37.20
N ALA A 329 -12.24 3.62 37.12
CA ALA A 329 -10.99 3.95 37.80
C ALA A 329 -11.02 3.59 39.31
N GLY A 330 -9.84 3.30 39.87
CA GLY A 330 -9.65 3.10 41.31
C GLY A 330 -10.02 1.72 41.88
N HIS A 331 -10.44 0.76 41.05
CA HIS A 331 -10.89 -0.56 41.52
C HIS A 331 -9.79 -1.62 41.64
N GLY A 332 -8.54 -1.31 41.26
CA GLY A 332 -7.38 -2.18 41.44
C GLY A 332 -6.43 -2.15 40.24
N ARG A 333 -5.51 -3.12 40.20
CA ARG A 333 -4.43 -3.15 39.20
C ARG A 333 -4.95 -3.57 37.83
N LEU A 334 -4.57 -2.82 36.80
CA LEU A 334 -4.85 -3.11 35.38
C LEU A 334 -3.53 -3.47 34.71
N VAL A 335 -3.51 -4.53 33.90
CA VAL A 335 -2.29 -5.02 33.26
C VAL A 335 -2.51 -5.20 31.76
N LEU A 336 -1.71 -4.50 30.96
CA LEU A 336 -1.60 -4.64 29.51
C LEU A 336 -0.53 -5.68 29.20
N GLN A 337 -0.88 -6.72 28.46
CA GLN A 337 0.06 -7.73 27.97
C GLN A 337 0.12 -7.77 26.45
N ASP A 338 1.33 -7.71 25.89
CA ASP A 338 1.59 -7.91 24.46
C ASP A 338 3.06 -8.29 24.23
N LEU A 339 3.44 -8.58 22.98
CA LEU A 339 4.83 -8.82 22.58
C LEU A 339 5.66 -7.53 22.68
N ALA A 340 6.98 -7.69 22.83
CA ALA A 340 7.93 -6.57 22.98
C ALA A 340 7.79 -5.53 21.85
N ALA A 341 7.64 -6.01 20.61
CA ALA A 341 7.46 -5.18 19.42
C ALA A 341 6.23 -4.26 19.49
N VAL A 342 5.25 -4.56 20.34
CA VAL A 342 4.08 -3.72 20.59
C VAL A 342 4.28 -2.89 21.86
N THR A 343 4.65 -3.52 22.97
CA THR A 343 4.77 -2.85 24.27
C THR A 343 5.80 -1.72 24.27
N ASP A 344 6.89 -1.85 23.49
CA ASP A 344 7.93 -0.81 23.36
C ASP A 344 7.44 0.47 22.66
N HIS A 345 6.25 0.43 22.05
CA HIS A 345 5.66 1.53 21.28
C HIS A 345 4.38 2.10 21.89
N VAL A 346 3.91 1.56 23.02
CA VAL A 346 2.77 2.11 23.77
C VAL A 346 3.23 3.36 24.52
N LYS A 347 2.71 4.54 24.14
CA LYS A 347 3.13 5.84 24.71
C LYS A 347 2.02 6.60 25.44
N ASP A 348 0.76 6.35 25.09
CA ASP A 348 -0.39 7.18 25.49
C ASP A 348 -1.28 6.51 26.55
N LEU A 349 -0.73 5.58 27.34
CA LEU A 349 -1.45 4.83 28.36
C LEU A 349 -1.38 5.54 29.72
N SER A 350 -2.46 5.48 30.50
CA SER A 350 -2.46 5.97 31.89
C SER A 350 -1.36 5.28 32.70
N GLY A 351 -0.64 6.04 33.54
CA GLY A 351 0.39 5.48 34.44
C GLY A 351 -0.17 4.51 35.50
N GLU A 352 -1.49 4.41 35.63
CA GLU A 352 -2.17 3.41 36.47
C GLU A 352 -2.34 2.05 35.80
N ILE A 353 -2.03 1.94 34.50
CA ILE A 353 -2.06 0.69 33.74
C ILE A 353 -0.62 0.17 33.62
N GLU A 354 -0.38 -1.03 34.16
CA GLU A 354 0.91 -1.71 34.11
C GLU A 354 1.12 -2.32 32.72
N ILE A 355 2.22 -1.97 32.06
CA ILE A 355 2.62 -2.58 30.78
C ILE A 355 3.55 -3.77 31.06
N MET A 356 3.21 -4.95 30.54
CA MET A 356 3.95 -6.18 30.75
C MET A 356 4.18 -6.91 29.43
N THR A 357 5.43 -7.06 29.00
CA THR A 357 5.75 -7.91 27.84
C THR A 357 5.42 -9.38 28.14
N HIS A 358 4.59 -10.01 27.32
CA HIS A 358 4.19 -11.40 27.50
C HIS A 358 3.80 -12.06 26.16
N ASP A 359 4.27 -13.29 25.95
CA ASP A 359 3.79 -14.18 24.89
C ASP A 359 2.78 -15.17 25.50
N PHE A 360 1.53 -15.12 25.03
CA PHE A 360 0.44 -15.96 25.53
C PHE A 360 0.60 -17.47 25.26
N PHE A 361 1.57 -17.88 24.44
CA PHE A 361 1.97 -19.29 24.32
C PHE A 361 2.85 -19.76 25.50
N THR A 362 3.26 -18.86 26.39
CA THR A 362 4.02 -19.13 27.61
C THR A 362 3.13 -19.07 28.85
N GLU A 363 3.60 -19.58 30.00
CA GLU A 363 2.83 -19.56 31.25
C GLU A 363 2.38 -18.14 31.63
N GLN A 364 1.10 -17.97 31.94
CA GLN A 364 0.54 -16.66 32.28
C GLN A 364 1.13 -16.15 33.62
N PRO A 365 1.89 -15.03 33.62
CA PRO A 365 2.62 -14.57 34.80
C PRO A 365 1.73 -13.92 35.87
N VAL A 366 0.63 -13.28 35.48
CA VAL A 366 -0.29 -12.66 36.44
C VAL A 366 -1.24 -13.73 36.95
N ARG A 367 -1.11 -14.11 38.22
CA ARG A 367 -1.94 -15.15 38.86
C ARG A 367 -3.11 -14.57 39.63
N GLY A 368 -4.25 -15.27 39.59
CA GLY A 368 -5.44 -14.98 40.39
C GLY A 368 -6.09 -13.63 40.06
N ALA A 369 -5.92 -13.11 38.84
CA ALA A 369 -6.63 -11.90 38.42
C ALA A 369 -8.15 -12.15 38.38
N ARG A 370 -8.93 -11.09 38.56
CA ARG A 370 -10.40 -11.18 38.49
C ARG A 370 -10.87 -11.51 37.09
N ALA A 371 -10.30 -10.90 36.06
CA ALA A 371 -10.57 -11.23 34.66
C ALA A 371 -9.30 -11.22 33.81
N TYR A 372 -9.28 -12.12 32.83
CA TYR A 372 -8.34 -12.13 31.71
C TYR A 372 -9.16 -11.92 30.44
N LEU A 373 -8.89 -10.83 29.74
CA LEU A 373 -9.56 -10.45 28.50
C LEU A 373 -8.70 -10.88 27.30
N TYR A 374 -9.35 -11.52 26.34
CA TYR A 374 -8.79 -11.89 25.04
C TYR A 374 -9.73 -11.30 24.00
N HIS A 375 -9.35 -10.17 23.39
CA HIS A 375 -10.17 -9.46 22.40
C HIS A 375 -9.53 -9.58 21.02
N HIS A 376 -10.23 -10.22 20.06
CA HIS A 376 -9.66 -10.50 18.74
C HIS A 376 -8.33 -11.27 18.80
N ILE A 377 -8.29 -12.26 19.69
CA ILE A 377 -7.13 -13.14 19.85
C ILE A 377 -7.46 -14.55 19.43
N LEU A 378 -8.43 -15.20 20.07
CA LEU A 378 -8.64 -16.63 19.87
C LEU A 378 -9.27 -16.96 18.50
N HIS A 379 -9.91 -15.99 17.85
CA HIS A 379 -10.39 -16.14 16.48
C HIS A 379 -9.26 -16.26 15.43
N ASP A 380 -8.04 -15.76 15.72
CA ASP A 380 -6.89 -15.87 14.82
C ASP A 380 -6.34 -17.30 14.78
N TRP A 381 -6.69 -18.16 15.74
CA TRP A 381 -6.01 -19.43 15.96
C TRP A 381 -6.94 -20.64 15.76
N SER A 382 -6.34 -21.72 15.24
CA SER A 382 -6.98 -23.04 15.21
C SER A 382 -7.28 -23.52 16.62
N ASP A 383 -8.24 -24.45 16.74
CA ASP A 383 -8.62 -25.03 18.03
C ASP A 383 -7.42 -25.64 18.78
N GLU A 384 -6.50 -26.32 18.08
CA GLU A 384 -5.30 -26.88 18.69
C GLU A 384 -4.44 -25.79 19.35
N LYS A 385 -4.30 -24.64 18.69
CA LYS A 385 -3.54 -23.50 19.22
C LYS A 385 -4.30 -22.77 20.32
N CYS A 386 -5.61 -22.63 20.21
CA CYS A 386 -6.43 -22.11 21.31
C CYS A 386 -6.29 -23.00 22.56
N LEU A 387 -6.26 -24.32 22.43
CA LEU A 387 -6.07 -25.23 23.56
C LEU A 387 -4.70 -25.04 24.23
N GLU A 388 -3.63 -24.79 23.46
CA GLU A 388 -2.31 -24.47 24.01
C GLU A 388 -2.37 -23.17 24.83
N ILE A 389 -2.92 -22.09 24.27
CA ILE A 389 -3.06 -20.77 24.91
C ILE A 389 -3.91 -20.85 26.17
N LEU A 390 -5.11 -21.44 26.06
CA LEU A 390 -6.04 -21.60 27.18
C LEU A 390 -5.44 -22.48 28.29
N GLY A 391 -4.63 -23.47 27.93
CA GLY A 391 -3.88 -24.29 28.89
C GLY A 391 -2.90 -23.47 29.73
N LYS A 392 -2.20 -22.50 29.12
CA LYS A 392 -1.30 -21.57 29.82
C LYS A 392 -2.04 -20.62 30.75
N LEU A 393 -3.18 -20.12 30.30
CA LEU A 393 -4.03 -19.26 31.12
C LEU A 393 -4.62 -20.00 32.32
N ARG A 394 -5.15 -21.21 32.12
CA ARG A 394 -5.86 -21.97 33.15
C ARG A 394 -5.03 -22.15 34.42
N GLY A 395 -3.71 -22.37 34.28
CA GLY A 395 -2.80 -22.53 35.41
C GLY A 395 -2.61 -21.28 36.30
N ALA A 396 -3.00 -20.10 35.80
CA ALA A 396 -2.93 -18.83 36.53
C ALA A 396 -4.27 -18.42 37.14
N MET A 397 -5.39 -18.98 36.69
CA MET A 397 -6.74 -18.62 37.14
C MET A 397 -7.09 -19.27 38.49
N LEU A 398 -7.79 -18.53 39.34
CA LEU A 398 -8.33 -19.03 40.61
C LEU A 398 -9.76 -19.58 40.39
N PRO A 399 -10.01 -20.89 40.56
CA PRO A 399 -11.35 -21.47 40.41
C PRO A 399 -12.39 -20.78 41.29
N GLY A 400 -13.58 -20.55 40.75
CA GLY A 400 -14.66 -19.82 41.44
C GLY A 400 -14.48 -18.30 41.54
N TYR A 401 -13.32 -17.75 41.16
CA TYR A 401 -13.05 -16.30 41.23
C TYR A 401 -12.68 -15.68 39.89
N SER A 402 -11.66 -16.22 39.22
CA SER A 402 -11.13 -15.69 37.96
C SER A 402 -12.08 -15.99 36.80
N LYS A 403 -12.22 -15.01 35.91
CA LYS A 403 -13.02 -15.10 34.69
C LYS A 403 -12.13 -14.99 33.46
N LEU A 404 -12.43 -15.77 32.43
CA LEU A 404 -11.95 -15.59 31.08
C LEU A 404 -13.05 -14.86 30.30
N LEU A 405 -12.70 -13.74 29.70
CA LEU A 405 -13.57 -12.98 28.80
C LEU A 405 -12.98 -13.09 27.40
N ILE A 406 -13.67 -13.77 26.50
CA ILE A 406 -13.31 -13.80 25.08
C ILE A 406 -14.24 -12.82 24.39
N HIS A 407 -13.68 -11.72 23.90
CA HIS A 407 -14.40 -10.69 23.17
C HIS A 407 -14.12 -10.88 21.69
N ASP A 408 -14.99 -11.64 21.02
CA ASP A 408 -14.85 -12.06 19.62
C ASP A 408 -16.25 -12.12 18.97
N MET A 409 -16.29 -12.22 17.64
CA MET A 409 -17.55 -12.46 16.94
C MET A 409 -18.11 -13.84 17.30
N VAL A 410 -19.39 -13.86 17.70
CA VAL A 410 -20.12 -15.10 17.96
C VAL A 410 -21.11 -15.31 16.83
N ILE A 411 -20.73 -16.14 15.86
CA ILE A 411 -21.53 -16.34 14.64
C ILE A 411 -22.76 -17.20 14.91
N PRO A 412 -23.91 -16.95 14.24
CA PRO A 412 -25.09 -17.77 14.41
C PRO A 412 -24.92 -19.14 13.75
N GLU A 413 -25.52 -20.17 14.34
CA GLU A 413 -25.54 -21.54 13.80
C GLU A 413 -26.11 -21.62 12.37
N ARG A 414 -27.01 -20.68 12.02
CA ARG A 414 -27.67 -20.60 10.72
C ARG A 414 -27.89 -19.15 10.35
N GLY A 415 -27.78 -18.85 9.06
CA GLY A 415 -28.06 -17.50 8.54
C GLY A 415 -26.98 -16.49 8.90
N ALA A 416 -25.71 -16.92 8.95
CA ALA A 416 -24.58 -16.01 9.09
C ALA A 416 -24.64 -14.91 8.00
N SER A 417 -24.41 -13.66 8.41
CA SER A 417 -24.38 -12.53 7.50
C SER A 417 -23.18 -12.60 6.56
N THR A 418 -23.16 -11.75 5.55
CA THR A 418 -21.99 -11.63 4.66
C THR A 418 -20.74 -11.23 5.44
N LEU A 419 -20.87 -10.39 6.48
CA LEU A 419 -19.74 -9.99 7.32
C LEU A 419 -19.18 -11.19 8.09
N HIS A 420 -20.04 -11.99 8.73
CA HIS A 420 -19.64 -13.23 9.41
C HIS A 420 -18.85 -14.16 8.47
N ALA A 421 -19.41 -14.45 7.30
CA ALA A 421 -18.78 -15.38 6.36
C ALA A 421 -17.45 -14.83 5.80
N MET A 422 -17.36 -13.53 5.53
CA MET A 422 -16.13 -12.93 5.02
C MET A 422 -15.02 -12.88 6.09
N LEU A 423 -15.37 -12.59 7.34
CA LEU A 423 -14.41 -12.55 8.44
C LEU A 423 -13.87 -13.96 8.76
N ASP A 424 -14.73 -14.98 8.82
CA ASP A 424 -14.31 -16.37 9.01
C ASP A 424 -13.31 -16.83 7.94
N MET A 425 -13.60 -16.54 6.67
CA MET A 425 -12.67 -16.83 5.57
C MET A 425 -11.35 -16.05 5.69
N ALA A 426 -11.37 -14.83 6.23
CA ALA A 426 -10.16 -14.06 6.47
C ALA A 426 -9.32 -14.68 7.60
N MET A 427 -9.94 -15.12 8.70
CA MET A 427 -9.24 -15.79 9.82
C MET A 427 -8.64 -17.13 9.39
N MET A 428 -9.38 -17.91 8.59
CA MET A 428 -8.87 -19.13 7.98
C MET A 428 -7.62 -18.86 7.13
N ALA A 429 -7.63 -17.78 6.34
CA ALA A 429 -6.48 -17.37 5.54
C ALA A 429 -5.30 -16.93 6.39
N PHE A 430 -5.54 -16.13 7.44
CA PHE A 430 -4.51 -15.46 8.22
C PHE A 430 -3.63 -16.44 8.98
N ASN A 431 -4.19 -17.27 9.85
CA ASN A 431 -3.43 -18.19 10.72
C ASN A 431 -4.09 -19.58 10.86
N GLY A 432 -5.06 -19.90 10.00
CA GLY A 432 -5.92 -21.07 10.20
C GLY A 432 -6.89 -20.89 11.36
N GLY A 433 -7.20 -19.63 11.68
CA GLY A 433 -8.22 -19.23 12.63
C GLY A 433 -9.62 -19.48 12.09
N MET A 434 -10.60 -19.16 12.92
CA MET A 434 -12.01 -19.30 12.59
C MET A 434 -12.87 -18.42 13.49
N GLU A 435 -13.99 -17.97 12.95
CA GLU A 435 -15.07 -17.43 13.76
C GLU A 435 -15.93 -18.57 14.30
N ARG A 436 -16.34 -18.47 15.56
CA ARG A 436 -16.97 -19.60 16.28
C ARG A 436 -18.40 -19.30 16.68
N THR A 437 -19.25 -20.30 16.54
CA THR A 437 -20.59 -20.26 17.14
C THR A 437 -20.51 -20.44 18.66
N GLU A 438 -21.60 -20.15 19.36
CA GLU A 438 -21.69 -20.44 20.79
C GLU A 438 -21.44 -21.93 21.09
N ALA A 439 -21.95 -22.86 20.26
CA ALA A 439 -21.72 -24.29 20.47
C ALA A 439 -20.24 -24.66 20.33
N GLN A 440 -19.55 -24.10 19.33
CA GLN A 440 -18.12 -24.30 19.12
C GLN A 440 -17.28 -23.71 20.26
N TRP A 441 -17.64 -22.52 20.76
CA TRP A 441 -16.99 -21.94 21.94
C TRP A 441 -17.16 -22.82 23.17
N ARG A 442 -18.37 -23.34 23.43
CA ARG A 442 -18.64 -24.25 24.55
C ARG A 442 -17.83 -25.55 24.44
N GLU A 443 -17.72 -26.11 23.24
CA GLU A 443 -16.92 -27.33 23.00
C GLU A 443 -15.43 -27.08 23.23
N LEU A 444 -14.86 -26.04 22.63
CA LEU A 444 -13.44 -25.68 22.76
C LEU A 444 -13.08 -25.39 24.22
N LEU A 445 -13.88 -24.58 24.90
CA LEU A 445 -13.66 -24.22 26.30
C LEU A 445 -13.83 -25.42 27.23
N GLY A 446 -14.82 -26.28 26.98
CA GLY A 446 -15.01 -27.54 27.69
C GLY A 446 -13.78 -28.45 27.59
N ARG A 447 -13.21 -28.61 26.39
CA ARG A 447 -11.96 -29.36 26.16
C ARG A 447 -10.77 -28.74 26.88
N ALA A 448 -10.74 -27.42 27.02
CA ALA A 448 -9.72 -26.69 27.78
C ALA A 448 -9.91 -26.75 29.31
N GLY A 449 -11.02 -27.29 29.81
CA GLY A 449 -11.33 -27.37 31.25
C GLY A 449 -12.02 -26.14 31.82
N PHE A 450 -12.76 -25.42 30.97
CA PHE A 450 -13.56 -24.26 31.34
C PHE A 450 -15.06 -24.55 31.19
N GLU A 451 -15.87 -23.89 32.02
CA GLU A 451 -17.32 -23.84 31.91
C GLU A 451 -17.71 -22.46 31.38
N VAL A 452 -18.48 -22.45 30.29
CA VAL A 452 -19.08 -21.22 29.78
C VAL A 452 -20.25 -20.82 30.65
N VAL A 453 -20.05 -19.73 31.40
CA VAL A 453 -21.05 -19.16 32.31
C VAL A 453 -22.16 -18.50 31.52
N ARG A 454 -21.79 -17.67 30.54
CA ARG A 454 -22.75 -16.93 29.71
C ARG A 454 -22.09 -16.41 28.43
N VAL A 455 -22.89 -16.32 27.36
CA VAL A 455 -22.55 -15.53 26.17
C VAL A 455 -23.35 -14.23 26.22
N TRP A 456 -22.65 -13.11 26.12
CA TRP A 456 -23.20 -11.76 26.15
C TRP A 456 -23.11 -11.16 24.75
N LEU A 457 -24.25 -10.77 24.19
CA LEU A 457 -24.31 -10.17 22.85
C LEU A 457 -24.77 -8.71 22.98
N PRO A 458 -24.13 -7.75 22.29
CA PRO A 458 -24.59 -6.38 22.24
C PRO A 458 -25.89 -6.26 21.43
N ALA A 459 -26.57 -5.11 21.54
CA ALA A 459 -27.78 -4.84 20.78
C ALA A 459 -27.51 -4.56 19.28
N GLN A 460 -26.28 -4.22 18.94
CA GLN A 460 -25.86 -3.98 17.56
C GLN A 460 -25.73 -5.29 16.79
N GLU A 461 -26.32 -5.35 15.59
CA GLU A 461 -26.14 -6.49 14.69
C GLU A 461 -24.69 -6.62 14.23
N ASP A 462 -24.22 -7.86 14.07
CA ASP A 462 -22.86 -8.21 13.64
C ASP A 462 -21.73 -7.52 14.44
N ALA A 463 -21.97 -7.25 15.73
CA ALA A 463 -20.96 -6.79 16.66
C ALA A 463 -20.41 -7.94 17.51
N ASP A 464 -19.21 -7.75 18.05
CA ASP A 464 -18.53 -8.77 18.87
C ASP A 464 -19.33 -9.07 20.14
N GLY A 465 -19.31 -10.32 20.56
CA GLY A 465 -19.89 -10.78 21.82
C GLY A 465 -18.81 -11.06 22.86
N ILE A 466 -19.20 -11.19 24.12
CA ILE A 466 -18.33 -11.71 25.18
C ILE A 466 -18.78 -13.11 25.57
N VAL A 467 -17.90 -14.09 25.34
CA VAL A 467 -18.01 -15.42 25.95
C VAL A 467 -17.33 -15.36 27.31
N GLU A 468 -18.14 -15.42 28.37
CA GLU A 468 -17.68 -15.46 29.76
C GLU A 468 -17.52 -16.91 30.22
N ALA A 469 -16.31 -17.28 30.63
CA ALA A 469 -16.00 -18.62 31.11
C ALA A 469 -15.20 -18.61 32.42
N MET A 470 -15.26 -19.72 33.15
CA MET A 470 -14.51 -19.93 34.40
C MET A 470 -13.92 -21.34 34.41
N VAL A 471 -12.87 -21.56 35.20
CA VAL A 471 -12.28 -22.91 35.35
C VAL A 471 -13.28 -23.81 36.08
N ASN A 472 -13.49 -25.02 35.58
CA ASN A 472 -14.31 -26.03 36.25
C ASN A 472 -13.79 -26.27 37.67
N ALA A 473 -14.69 -26.27 38.66
CA ALA A 473 -14.36 -26.53 40.05
C ALA A 473 -13.87 -27.97 40.29
#